data_AF-A0A7U9RVX8-F1
#
_entry.id   AF-A0A7U9RVX8-F1
#
_cell.length_a   1.000
_cell.length_b   1.000
_cell.length_c   1.000
_cell.angle_alpha   90.00
_cell.angle_beta   90.00
_cell.angle_gamma   90.00
#
_symmetry.space_group_name_H-M   'P 1'
#
loop_
_entity.id
_entity.type
_entity.pdbx_description
1 polymer ?
#
loop_
_entity_poly.entity_id
_entity_poly.type
_entity_poly.pdbx_seq_one_letter_code
_entity_poly.pdbx_strand_id
1 'polypeptide(L)'
;MNADLLEETVLFMLNKELMLRGNAMRQKENLFSFQKAGIHALKRKLDGYRQEKKQVQAQKDTLYEKYALAKLPVTEYQRKAIELTEQLSSLSVLEEEATQKLVRLEDEYQKIEEDMKQIIRYSHIEELTQEVVDTFIRRVYAYKDKRVEIEWNFSVDQGVSQSKIT
;
A
#
# COMPACT_ATOMS: atom_id res chain seq x y z
N MET A 1 -6.02 25.83 -32.35
CA MET A 1 -4.75 25.37 -31.74
C MET A 1 -4.11 24.43 -32.74
N ASN A 2 -2.85 24.66 -33.11
CA ASN A 2 -2.13 23.76 -34.02
C ASN A 2 -1.63 22.53 -33.23
N ALA A 3 -1.43 21.40 -33.91
CA ALA A 3 -0.92 20.15 -33.34
C ALA A 3 0.43 20.37 -32.64
N ASP A 4 1.37 21.05 -33.28
CA ASP A 4 2.71 21.31 -32.72
C ASP A 4 2.64 22.09 -31.39
N LEU A 5 1.76 23.09 -31.33
CA LEU A 5 1.56 23.89 -30.13
C LEU A 5 0.88 23.09 -29.00
N LEU A 6 -0.03 22.17 -29.36
CA LEU A 6 -0.65 21.27 -28.39
C LEU A 6 0.38 20.30 -27.82
N GLU A 7 1.21 19.71 -28.68
CA GLU A 7 2.27 18.78 -28.28
C GLU A 7 3.28 19.45 -27.34
N GLU A 8 3.77 20.64 -27.69
CA GLU A 8 4.68 21.42 -26.85
C GLU A 8 4.04 21.76 -25.49
N THR A 9 2.75 22.13 -25.48
CA THR A 9 2.01 22.43 -24.24
C THR A 9 1.89 21.19 -23.36
N VAL A 10 1.55 20.04 -23.94
CA VAL A 10 1.41 18.78 -23.21
C VAL A 10 2.75 18.32 -22.66
N LEU A 11 3.83 18.42 -23.44
CA LEU A 11 5.19 18.09 -23.02
C LEU A 11 5.67 18.98 -21.87
N PHE A 12 5.41 20.29 -21.95
CA PHE A 12 5.72 21.23 -20.88
C PHE A 12 4.96 20.90 -19.59
N MET A 13 3.65 20.65 -19.69
CA MET A 13 2.82 20.27 -18.54
C MET A 13 3.29 18.96 -17.90
N LEU A 14 3.66 17.98 -18.72
CA LEU A 14 4.18 16.69 -18.28
C LEU A 14 5.50 16.86 -17.51
N ASN A 15 6.49 17.57 -18.07
CA ASN A 15 7.76 17.81 -17.40
C ASN A 15 7.59 18.59 -16.09
N LYS A 16 6.69 19.58 -16.07
CA LYS A 16 6.35 20.33 -14.86
C LYS A 16 5.74 19.42 -13.78
N GLU A 17 4.82 18.55 -14.16
CA GLU A 17 4.17 17.59 -13.26
C GLU A 17 5.18 16.57 -12.71
N LEU A 18 6.07 16.04 -13.56
CA LEU A 18 7.17 15.16 -13.15
C LEU A 18 8.13 15.85 -12.17
N MET A 19 8.45 17.14 -12.38
CA MET A 19 9.30 17.92 -11.48
C MET A 19 8.64 18.18 -10.12
N LEU A 20 7.35 18.54 -10.11
CA LEU A 20 6.58 18.71 -8.87
C LEU A 20 6.56 17.42 -8.04
N ARG A 21 6.36 16.28 -8.71
CA ARG A 21 6.40 14.96 -8.07
C ARG A 21 7.81 14.55 -7.66
N GLY A 22 8.84 14.96 -8.41
CA GLY A 22 10.27 14.93 -8.07
C GLY A 22 10.59 15.53 -6.70
N ASN A 23 10.05 16.72 -6.44
CA ASN A 23 10.25 17.43 -5.17
C ASN A 23 9.44 16.81 -4.03
N ALA A 24 8.19 16.40 -4.29
CA ALA A 24 7.38 15.64 -3.33
C ALA A 24 8.03 14.29 -2.97
N MET A 25 8.77 13.68 -3.90
CA MET A 25 9.51 12.42 -3.68
C MET A 25 10.54 12.54 -2.56
N ARG A 26 11.34 13.63 -2.54
CA ARG A 26 12.34 13.86 -1.47
C ARG A 26 11.71 13.95 -0.08
N GLN A 27 10.47 14.43 0.01
CA GLN A 27 9.73 14.46 1.28
C GLN A 27 9.08 13.10 1.60
N LYS A 28 8.62 12.37 0.58
CA LYS A 28 8.03 11.02 0.71
C LYS A 28 9.05 9.94 1.06
N GLU A 29 10.34 10.12 0.81
CA GLU A 29 11.37 9.14 1.17
C GLU A 29 11.40 8.83 2.68
N ASN A 30 11.22 9.86 3.52
CA ASN A 30 11.06 9.68 4.96
C ASN A 30 9.77 8.90 5.30
N LEU A 31 8.67 9.21 4.61
CA LEU A 31 7.40 8.48 4.78
C LEU A 31 7.52 7.01 4.35
N PHE A 32 8.28 6.73 3.28
CA PHE A 32 8.54 5.40 2.76
C PHE A 32 9.33 4.56 3.76
N SER A 33 10.37 5.14 4.36
CA SER A 33 11.13 4.49 5.43
C SER A 33 10.26 4.16 6.65
N PHE A 34 9.33 5.06 7.01
CA PHE A 34 8.37 4.87 8.08
C PHE A 34 7.34 3.78 7.77
N GLN A 35 6.74 3.79 6.58
CA GLN A 35 5.79 2.78 6.12
C GLN A 35 6.44 1.39 6.08
N LYS A 36 7.66 1.29 5.55
CA LYS A 36 8.45 0.05 5.53
C LYS A 36 8.70 -0.47 6.95
N ALA A 37 9.07 0.41 7.88
CA ALA A 37 9.22 0.04 9.29
C ALA A 37 7.90 -0.45 9.91
N GLY A 38 6.77 0.17 9.56
CA GLY A 38 5.42 -0.24 9.94
C GLY A 38 5.05 -1.64 9.44
N ILE A 39 5.29 -1.92 8.15
CA ILE A 39 5.12 -3.24 7.54
C ILE A 39 5.96 -4.29 8.29
N HIS A 40 7.24 -4.01 8.54
CA HIS A 40 8.10 -4.93 9.30
C HIS A 40 7.61 -5.15 10.73
N ALA A 41 7.10 -4.12 11.40
CA ALA A 41 6.55 -4.26 12.75
C ALA A 41 5.28 -5.13 12.76
N LEU A 42 4.40 -4.98 11.77
CA LEU A 42 3.20 -5.81 11.61
C LEU A 42 3.55 -7.27 11.33
N LYS A 43 4.52 -7.54 10.44
CA LYS A 43 5.00 -8.91 10.19
C LYS A 43 5.52 -9.58 11.46
N ARG A 44 6.31 -8.86 12.27
CA ARG A 44 6.78 -9.37 13.57
C ARG A 44 5.63 -9.68 14.54
N LYS A 45 4.59 -8.84 14.58
CA LYS A 45 3.41 -9.10 15.42
C LYS A 45 2.66 -10.35 14.96
N LEU A 46 2.48 -10.53 13.65
CA LEU A 46 1.85 -11.72 13.08
C LEU A 46 2.62 -12.99 13.44
N ASP A 47 3.94 -12.97 13.32
CA ASP A 47 4.78 -14.09 13.72
C ASP A 47 4.64 -14.39 15.22
N GLY A 48 4.56 -13.35 16.06
CA GLY A 48 4.25 -13.46 17.48
C GLY A 48 2.91 -14.15 17.76
N TYR A 49 1.82 -13.69 17.15
CA TYR A 49 0.50 -14.31 17.32
C TYR A 49 0.47 -15.77 16.86
N ARG A 50 1.14 -16.09 15.74
CA ARG A 50 1.26 -17.47 15.26
C ARG A 50 2.03 -18.36 16.22
N GLN A 51 3.09 -17.83 16.83
CA GLN A 51 3.88 -18.54 17.83
C GLN A 51 3.07 -18.77 19.11
N GLU A 52 2.35 -17.76 19.60
CA GLU A 52 1.47 -17.88 20.76
C GLU A 52 0.36 -18.90 20.51
N LYS A 53 -0.30 -18.89 19.34
CA LYS A 53 -1.31 -19.90 18.98
C LYS A 53 -0.75 -21.33 19.03
N LYS A 54 0.47 -21.53 18.51
CA LYS A 54 1.15 -22.84 18.61
C LYS A 54 1.40 -23.25 20.06
N GLN A 55 1.81 -22.31 20.90
CA GLN A 55 2.04 -22.57 22.32
C GLN A 55 0.75 -22.94 23.05
N VAL A 56 -0.34 -22.20 22.81
CA VAL A 56 -1.66 -22.49 23.40
C VAL A 56 -2.19 -23.83 22.92
N GLN A 57 -1.97 -24.18 21.65
CA GLN A 57 -2.34 -25.50 21.14
C GLN A 57 -1.57 -26.63 21.84
N ALA A 58 -0.24 -26.49 22.00
CA ALA A 58 0.56 -27.45 22.75
C ALA A 58 0.13 -27.58 24.22
N GLN A 59 -0.32 -26.47 24.84
CA GLN A 59 -0.90 -26.49 26.18
C GLN A 59 -2.23 -27.27 26.22
N LYS A 60 -3.09 -27.13 25.20
CA LYS A 60 -4.33 -27.93 25.08
C LYS A 60 -4.03 -29.42 24.94
N ASP A 61 -3.04 -29.77 24.12
CA ASP A 61 -2.64 -31.16 23.92
C ASP A 61 -2.11 -31.78 25.23
N THR A 62 -1.25 -31.04 25.94
CA THR A 62 -0.74 -31.43 27.27
C THR A 62 -1.88 -31.53 28.31
N LEU A 63 -2.85 -30.62 28.27
CA LEU A 63 -4.01 -30.63 29.16
C LEU A 63 -4.87 -31.87 28.92
N TYR A 64 -5.09 -32.23 27.65
CA TYR A 64 -5.82 -33.42 27.27
C TYR A 64 -5.11 -34.69 27.71
N GLU A 65 -3.79 -34.80 27.53
CA GLU A 65 -3.01 -35.95 27.99
C GLU A 65 -3.13 -36.16 29.51
N LYS A 66 -3.03 -35.07 30.29
CA LYS A 66 -3.21 -35.13 31.76
C LYS A 66 -4.60 -35.63 32.16
N TYR A 67 -5.63 -35.19 31.45
CA TYR A 67 -6.99 -35.66 31.66
C TYR A 67 -7.15 -37.14 31.27
N ALA A 68 -6.63 -37.55 30.11
CA ALA A 68 -6.68 -38.92 29.62
C ALA A 68 -5.98 -39.91 30.56
N LEU A 69 -4.90 -39.50 31.22
CA LEU A 69 -4.20 -40.28 32.24
C LEU A 69 -4.88 -40.24 33.63
N ALA A 70 -6.11 -39.71 33.73
CA ALA A 70 -6.87 -39.52 34.96
C ALA A 70 -6.13 -38.70 36.05
N LYS A 71 -5.13 -37.90 35.66
CA LYS A 71 -4.35 -37.02 36.54
C LYS A 71 -5.02 -35.66 36.78
N LEU A 72 -6.16 -35.41 36.14
CA LEU A 72 -6.89 -34.16 36.22
C LEU A 72 -8.41 -34.45 36.26
N PRO A 73 -9.17 -33.89 37.23
CA PRO A 73 -10.61 -34.08 37.27
C PRO A 73 -11.29 -33.34 36.11
N VAL A 74 -12.44 -33.86 35.69
CA VAL A 74 -13.18 -33.36 34.50
C VAL A 74 -13.56 -31.88 34.61
N THR A 75 -13.92 -31.41 35.80
CA THR A 75 -14.32 -30.01 36.04
C THR A 75 -13.15 -29.04 35.84
N GLU A 76 -11.96 -29.41 36.31
CA GLU A 76 -10.75 -28.62 36.07
C GLU A 76 -10.31 -28.65 34.61
N TYR A 77 -10.41 -29.81 33.96
CA TYR A 77 -10.14 -29.95 32.53
C TYR A 77 -11.03 -29.02 31.72
N GLN A 78 -12.35 -29.08 31.93
CA GLN A 78 -13.32 -28.26 31.19
C GLN A 78 -13.05 -26.78 31.36
N ARG A 79 -12.83 -26.32 32.60
CA ARG A 79 -12.52 -24.91 32.88
C ARG A 79 -11.28 -24.44 32.12
N LYS A 80 -10.17 -25.18 32.22
CA LYS A 80 -8.90 -24.82 31.53
C LYS A 80 -9.03 -24.93 30.01
N ALA A 81 -9.80 -25.90 29.51
CA ALA A 81 -10.02 -26.07 28.08
C ALA A 81 -10.84 -24.92 27.47
N ILE A 82 -11.83 -24.40 28.21
CA ILE A 82 -12.60 -23.20 27.82
C ILE A 82 -11.66 -21.99 27.75
N GLU A 83 -10.89 -21.73 28.81
CA GLU A 83 -9.93 -20.63 28.87
C GLU A 83 -8.93 -20.64 27.69
N LEU A 84 -8.31 -21.79 27.40
CA LEU A 84 -7.38 -21.92 26.27
C LEU A 84 -8.08 -21.76 24.92
N THR A 85 -9.36 -22.12 24.82
CA THR A 85 -10.15 -21.94 23.59
C THR A 85 -10.50 -20.47 23.37
N GLU A 86 -10.85 -19.74 24.43
CA GLU A 86 -11.07 -18.29 24.40
C GLU A 86 -9.77 -17.54 24.05
N GLN A 87 -8.63 -17.99 24.57
CA GLN A 87 -7.34 -17.42 24.21
C GLN A 87 -7.02 -17.63 22.72
N LEU A 88 -7.29 -18.81 22.16
CA LEU A 88 -7.11 -19.08 20.72
C LEU A 88 -8.03 -18.24 19.83
N SER A 89 -9.28 -18.03 20.24
CA SER A 89 -10.22 -17.20 19.46
C SER A 89 -9.77 -15.74 19.46
N SER A 90 -9.38 -15.21 20.62
CA SER A 90 -8.82 -13.86 20.76
C SER A 90 -7.58 -13.65 19.88
N LEU A 91 -6.62 -14.58 19.94
CA LEU A 91 -5.42 -14.52 19.09
C LEU A 91 -5.73 -14.60 17.60
N SER A 92 -6.77 -15.35 17.21
CA SER A 92 -7.17 -15.45 15.81
C SER A 92 -7.80 -14.15 15.29
N VAL A 93 -8.57 -13.44 16.12
CA VAL A 93 -9.10 -12.11 15.77
C VAL A 93 -7.95 -11.11 15.60
N LEU A 94 -6.98 -11.10 16.53
CA LEU A 94 -5.82 -10.21 16.45
C LEU A 94 -4.92 -10.50 15.22
N GLU A 95 -4.74 -11.77 14.87
CA GLU A 95 -4.01 -12.19 13.67
C GLU A 95 -4.71 -11.70 12.39
N GLU A 96 -6.03 -11.86 12.30
CA GLU A 96 -6.82 -11.43 11.14
C GLU A 96 -6.78 -9.91 10.98
N GLU A 97 -6.98 -9.15 12.06
CA GLU A 97 -6.89 -7.68 12.02
C GLU A 97 -5.52 -7.19 11.58
N ALA A 98 -4.45 -7.81 12.08
CA ALA A 98 -3.08 -7.46 11.71
C ALA A 98 -2.79 -7.82 10.24
N THR A 99 -3.35 -8.94 9.74
CA THR A 99 -3.22 -9.36 8.34
C THR A 99 -3.92 -8.39 7.41
N GLN A 100 -5.15 -7.98 7.71
CA GLN A 100 -5.89 -7.00 6.91
C GLN A 100 -5.19 -5.64 6.86
N LYS A 101 -4.64 -5.18 7.99
CA LYS A 101 -3.85 -3.95 8.06
C LYS A 101 -2.56 -4.05 7.23
N LEU A 102 -1.90 -5.21 7.27
CA LEU A 102 -0.68 -5.46 6.50
C LEU A 102 -0.95 -5.40 4.99
N VAL A 103 -1.98 -6.10 4.51
CA VAL A 103 -2.33 -6.12 3.07
C VAL A 103 -2.59 -4.71 2.55
N ARG A 104 -3.42 -3.93 3.25
CA ARG A 104 -3.71 -2.53 2.85
C ARG A 104 -2.44 -1.69 2.76
N LEU A 105 -1.55 -1.82 3.75
CA LEU A 105 -0.32 -1.03 3.81
C LEU A 105 0.69 -1.47 2.73
N GLU A 106 0.76 -2.77 2.41
CA GLU A 106 1.60 -3.29 1.33
C GLU A 106 1.09 -2.84 -0.05
N ASP A 107 -0.23 -2.85 -0.27
CA ASP A 107 -0.85 -2.36 -1.52
C ASP A 107 -0.60 -0.86 -1.74
N GLU A 108 -0.75 -0.05 -0.69
CA GLU A 108 -0.45 1.38 -0.74
C GLU A 108 1.03 1.64 -1.03
N TYR A 109 1.92 0.90 -0.35
CA TYR A 109 3.35 1.00 -0.54
C TYR A 109 3.76 0.62 -1.98
N GLN A 110 3.20 -0.46 -2.53
CA GLN A 110 3.51 -0.93 -3.88
C GLN A 110 3.09 0.09 -4.95
N LYS A 111 1.89 0.67 -4.83
CA LYS A 111 1.41 1.72 -5.75
C LYS A 111 2.34 2.94 -5.73
N ILE A 112 2.75 3.37 -4.53
CA ILE A 112 3.68 4.49 -4.39
C ILE A 112 5.05 4.15 -5.00
N GLU A 113 5.56 2.93 -4.80
CA GLU A 113 6.82 2.49 -5.38
C GLU A 113 6.77 2.44 -6.92
N GLU A 114 5.66 1.97 -7.49
CA GLU A 114 5.44 1.95 -8.94
C GLU A 114 5.37 3.36 -9.51
N ASP A 115 4.60 4.25 -8.90
CA ASP A 115 4.56 5.67 -9.27
C ASP A 115 5.97 6.29 -9.24
N MET A 116 6.78 5.97 -8.21
CA MET A 116 8.16 6.44 -8.10
C MET A 116 9.07 5.94 -9.22
N LYS A 117 9.01 4.65 -9.55
CA LYS A 117 9.81 4.06 -10.64
C LYS A 117 9.50 4.71 -11.99
N GLN A 118 8.23 5.04 -12.23
CA GLN A 118 7.80 5.74 -13.44
C GLN A 118 8.39 7.15 -13.51
N ILE A 119 8.34 7.93 -12.43
CA ILE A 119 8.84 9.31 -12.45
C ILE A 119 10.37 9.37 -12.61
N ILE A 120 11.13 8.47 -11.96
CA ILE A 120 12.59 8.42 -12.09
C ILE A 120 13.01 8.01 -13.50
N ARG A 121 12.31 7.05 -14.12
CA ARG A 121 12.66 6.53 -15.45
C ARG A 121 12.62 7.61 -16.54
N TYR A 122 11.71 8.58 -16.41
CA TYR A 122 11.54 9.65 -17.39
C TYR A 122 11.87 11.03 -16.83
N SER A 123 12.75 11.12 -15.82
CA SER A 123 13.24 12.42 -15.39
C SER A 123 13.98 13.07 -16.57
N HIS A 124 13.38 14.14 -17.13
CA HIS A 124 13.67 14.78 -18.43
C HIS A 124 13.17 14.01 -19.66
N ILE A 125 11.98 14.39 -20.12
CA ILE A 125 11.42 13.99 -21.41
C ILE A 125 11.60 15.14 -22.39
N GLU A 126 12.35 14.92 -23.46
CA GLU A 126 12.58 15.92 -24.50
C GLU A 126 11.51 15.89 -25.60
N GLU A 127 10.84 14.74 -25.79
CA GLU A 127 9.84 14.54 -26.85
C GLU A 127 8.65 13.70 -26.36
N LEU A 128 7.45 14.02 -26.86
CA LEU A 128 6.21 13.33 -26.48
C LEU A 128 6.00 12.05 -27.29
N THR A 129 6.85 11.04 -27.05
CA THR A 129 6.73 9.75 -27.74
C THR A 129 5.44 9.01 -27.36
N GLN A 130 4.97 8.10 -28.21
CA GLN A 130 3.76 7.32 -27.94
C GLN A 130 3.87 6.52 -26.63
N GLU A 131 5.04 5.97 -26.32
CA GLU A 131 5.29 5.27 -25.04
C GLU A 131 5.10 6.21 -23.83
N VAL A 132 5.60 7.45 -23.94
CA VAL A 132 5.42 8.47 -22.90
C VAL A 132 3.95 8.81 -22.71
N VAL A 133 3.20 8.99 -23.80
CA VAL A 133 1.76 9.28 -23.74
C VAL A 133 1.01 8.13 -23.07
N ASP A 134 1.21 6.90 -23.52
CA ASP A 134 0.52 5.73 -22.98
C ASP A 134 0.84 5.50 -21.50
N THR A 135 2.07 5.83 -21.09
CA THR A 135 2.51 5.67 -19.70
C THR A 135 1.92 6.73 -18.78
N PHE A 136 1.92 8.00 -19.18
CA PHE A 136 1.66 9.12 -18.27
C PHE A 136 0.29 9.78 -18.42
N ILE A 137 -0.33 9.67 -19.60
CA ILE A 137 -1.49 10.47 -19.97
C ILE A 137 -2.70 9.55 -20.16
N ARG A 138 -3.74 9.82 -19.37
CA ARG A 138 -5.04 9.16 -19.53
C ARG A 138 -5.85 9.80 -20.64
N ARG A 139 -5.99 11.14 -20.57
CA ARG A 139 -6.76 11.95 -21.54
C ARG A 139 -6.24 13.39 -21.58
N VAL A 140 -6.34 14.01 -22.74
CA VAL A 140 -6.08 15.45 -22.93
C VAL A 140 -7.36 16.13 -23.40
N TYR A 141 -7.80 17.16 -22.68
CA TYR A 141 -8.92 18.01 -23.07
C TYR A 141 -8.40 19.34 -23.62
N ALA A 142 -8.72 19.60 -24.88
CA ALA A 142 -8.38 20.83 -25.58
C ALA A 142 -9.63 21.69 -25.78
N TYR A 143 -9.62 22.91 -25.23
CA TYR A 143 -10.75 23.83 -25.31
C TYR A 143 -10.54 24.91 -26.39
N LYS A 144 -11.64 25.48 -26.89
CA LYS A 144 -11.62 26.52 -27.93
C LYS A 144 -10.87 27.79 -27.52
N ASP A 145 -10.78 28.06 -26.22
CA ASP A 145 -10.06 29.20 -25.61
C ASP A 145 -8.57 28.90 -25.36
N LYS A 146 -8.01 27.88 -26.03
CA LYS A 146 -6.60 27.43 -25.88
C LYS A 146 -6.25 26.92 -24.48
N ARG A 147 -7.25 26.64 -23.62
CA ARG A 147 -7.02 25.92 -22.38
C ARG A 147 -6.76 24.45 -22.69
N VAL A 148 -5.77 23.88 -22.01
CA VAL A 148 -5.46 22.44 -22.04
C VAL A 148 -5.57 21.90 -20.62
N GLU A 149 -6.27 20.79 -20.47
CA GLU A 149 -6.35 20.03 -19.21
C GLU A 149 -5.89 18.60 -19.49
N ILE A 150 -5.05 18.07 -18.61
CA ILE A 150 -4.52 16.71 -18.73
C ILE A 150 -5.01 15.90 -17.54
N GLU A 151 -5.56 14.75 -17.86
CA GLU A 151 -5.84 13.70 -16.91
C GLU A 151 -4.71 12.68 -16.97
N TRP A 152 -4.07 12.44 -15.83
CA TRP A 152 -2.85 11.64 -15.74
C TRP A 152 -3.12 10.18 -15.38
N ASN A 153 -2.22 9.27 -15.76
CA ASN A 153 -2.28 7.83 -15.43
C ASN A 153 -1.62 7.47 -14.09
N PHE A 154 -0.86 8.39 -13.47
CA PHE A 154 -0.25 8.18 -12.17
C PHE A 154 -1.19 8.53 -11.03
N SER A 155 -1.13 7.74 -9.96
CA SER A 155 -2.03 7.89 -8.81
C SER A 155 -1.53 8.97 -7.85
N VAL A 156 -2.36 9.25 -6.84
CA VAL A 156 -2.23 10.25 -5.77
C VAL A 156 -2.88 11.59 -6.12
N ASP A 157 -4.17 11.60 -5.80
CA ASP A 157 -5.09 12.72 -5.66
C ASP A 157 -5.50 13.49 -6.93
N GLN A 158 -6.81 13.70 -7.01
CA GLN A 158 -7.57 14.35 -8.06
C GLN A 158 -7.22 15.85 -8.23
N GLY A 159 -5.96 16.16 -8.55
CA GLY A 159 -5.52 17.49 -8.94
C GLY A 159 -5.60 17.64 -10.45
N VAL A 160 -6.65 18.29 -10.95
CA VAL A 160 -6.70 18.72 -12.36
C VAL A 160 -5.66 19.82 -12.55
N SER A 161 -4.55 19.50 -13.21
CA SER A 161 -3.55 20.49 -13.60
C SER A 161 -4.06 21.28 -14.80
N GLN A 162 -4.43 22.54 -14.59
CA GLN A 162 -4.88 23.47 -15.65
C GLN A 162 -3.76 24.43 -16.06
N SER A 163 -3.61 24.69 -17.36
CA SER A 163 -2.79 25.81 -17.85
C SER A 163 -3.54 26.64 -18.89
N LYS A 164 -3.46 27.97 -18.76
CA LYS A 164 -3.97 28.94 -19.72
C LYS A 164 -2.80 29.55 -20.49
N ILE A 165 -2.81 29.42 -21.80
CA ILE A 165 -1.86 30.10 -22.69
C ILE A 165 -2.41 31.51 -22.93
N THR A 166 -1.67 32.54 -22.48
CA THR A 166 -2.01 33.95 -22.76
C THR A 166 -1.36 34.37 -24.08
#